data_AF-A0A7L2WYF0-F1
#
_entry.id   AF-A0A7L2WYF0-F1
#
_cell.length_a   1.000
_cell.length_b   1.000
_cell.length_c   1.000
_cell.angle_alpha   90.00
_cell.angle_beta   90.00
_cell.angle_gamma   90.00
#
_symmetry.space_group_name_H-M   'P 1'
#
loop_
_entity.id
_entity.type
_entity.pdbx_description
1 polymer ?
#
loop_
_entity_poly.entity_id
_entity_poly.type
_entity_poly.pdbx_seq_one_letter_code
_entity_poly.pdbx_strand_id
1 'polypeptide(L)'
;RYRSILQLVKPWYDEVKDYAFPYPQDCNPRCPMRCYGPMCTHYTQMVWATSNRIGCAIHTCHNMNVWGSVWRRAVYLVCNYAPK
;
A
#
# COMPACT_ATOMS: atom_id res chain seq x y z
N ARG A 1 -1.10 -6.80 -19.44
CA ARG A 1 -1.34 -5.48 -20.07
C ARG A 1 -2.16 -4.66 -19.09
N TYR A 2 -1.61 -3.55 -18.58
CA TYR A 2 -2.31 -2.63 -17.68
C TYR A 2 -3.56 -2.07 -18.38
N ARG A 3 -4.72 -2.11 -17.70
CA ARG A 3 -5.99 -1.61 -18.24
C ARG A 3 -6.60 -0.49 -17.41
N SER A 4 -6.31 -0.44 -16.10
CA SER A 4 -6.90 0.56 -15.19
C SER A 4 -6.04 0.76 -13.94
N ILE A 5 -6.05 1.98 -13.41
CA ILE A 5 -5.42 2.37 -12.12
C ILE A 5 -5.92 1.46 -10.99
N LEU A 6 -7.19 1.06 -11.04
CA LEU A 6 -7.78 0.18 -10.03
C LEU A 6 -7.04 -1.15 -9.91
N GLN A 7 -6.41 -1.65 -10.98
CA GLN A 7 -5.63 -2.89 -10.93
C GLN A 7 -4.33 -2.74 -10.12
N LEU A 8 -3.82 -1.51 -10.00
CA LEU A 8 -2.60 -1.19 -9.23
C LEU A 8 -2.91 -0.81 -7.78
N VAL A 9 -4.06 -0.19 -7.53
CA VAL A 9 -4.50 0.24 -6.19
C VAL A 9 -5.22 -0.88 -5.43
N LYS A 10 -5.93 -1.77 -6.13
CA LYS A 10 -6.68 -2.86 -5.48
C LYS A 10 -5.82 -3.78 -4.61
N PRO A 11 -4.61 -4.19 -5.02
CA PRO A 11 -3.72 -4.95 -4.15
C PRO A 11 -3.38 -4.25 -2.82
N TRP A 12 -3.23 -2.92 -2.82
CA TRP A 12 -3.02 -2.16 -1.60
C TRP A 12 -4.23 -2.22 -0.66
N TYR A 13 -5.44 -2.12 -1.21
CA TYR A 13 -6.67 -2.21 -0.41
C TYR A 13 -6.91 -3.63 0.11
N ASP A 14 -6.64 -4.64 -0.72
CA ASP A 14 -6.92 -6.05 -0.40
C ASP A 14 -6.07 -6.58 0.78
N GLU A 15 -5.02 -5.86 1.20
CA GLU A 15 -4.28 -6.13 2.46
C GLU A 15 -5.18 -6.07 3.70
N VAL A 16 -6.37 -5.45 3.62
CA VAL A 16 -7.39 -5.49 4.68
C VAL A 16 -7.72 -6.92 5.14
N LYS A 17 -7.61 -7.90 4.23
CA LYS A 17 -7.90 -9.31 4.54
C LYS A 17 -6.90 -9.89 5.54
N ASP A 18 -5.69 -9.33 5.57
CA ASP A 18 -4.58 -9.78 6.40
C ASP A 18 -4.34 -8.84 7.59
N TYR A 19 -5.07 -7.72 7.67
CA TYR A 19 -4.94 -6.70 8.71
C TYR A 19 -6.00 -6.89 9.79
N ALA A 20 -5.56 -6.95 11.05
CA ALA A 20 -6.45 -6.93 12.22
C ALA A 20 -6.27 -5.63 13.01
N PHE A 21 -7.36 -4.88 13.16
CA PHE A 21 -7.34 -3.68 14.00
C PHE A 21 -7.17 -4.09 15.48
N PRO A 22 -6.19 -3.52 16.21
CA PRO A 22 -5.92 -3.90 17.58
C PRO A 22 -7.08 -3.50 18.50
N TYR A 23 -7.37 -4.36 19.49
CA TYR A 23 -8.35 -4.02 20.52
C TYR A 23 -7.78 -2.94 21.44
N PRO A 24 -8.62 -2.07 22.04
CA PRO A 24 -8.16 -1.00 22.94
C PRO A 24 -7.29 -1.50 24.10
N GLN A 25 -7.57 -2.70 24.59
CA GLN A 25 -6.80 -3.36 25.66
C GLN A 25 -5.37 -3.76 25.26
N ASP A 26 -5.11 -3.96 23.96
CA ASP A 26 -3.78 -4.32 23.44
C ASP A 26 -2.90 -3.08 23.21
N CYS A 27 -3.42 -1.87 23.41
CA CYS A 27 -2.74 -0.61 23.15
C CYS A 27 -2.12 -0.01 24.42
N ASN A 28 -0.84 -0.33 24.71
CA ASN A 28 -0.12 0.32 25.82
C ASN A 28 1.43 0.27 25.63
N PRO A 29 2.16 1.39 25.47
CA PRO A 29 1.70 2.77 25.25
C PRO A 29 1.29 3.04 23.78
N ARG A 30 1.52 2.07 22.89
CA ARG A 30 1.16 2.14 21.46
C ARG A 30 0.42 0.87 21.08
N CYS A 31 -0.44 0.97 20.07
CA CYS A 31 -1.13 -0.18 19.52
C CYS A 31 -0.19 -1.02 18.63
N PRO A 32 -0.15 -2.35 18.79
CA PRO A 32 0.60 -3.21 17.88
C PRO A 32 -0.09 -3.28 16.52
N MET A 33 0.69 -3.21 15.43
CA MET A 33 0.17 -3.52 14.10
C MET A 33 0.05 -5.04 13.97
N ARG A 34 -1.16 -5.57 13.75
CA ARG A 34 -1.37 -7.00 13.51
C ARG A 34 -1.58 -7.24 12.02
N CYS A 35 -0.57 -7.84 11.39
CA CYS A 35 -0.56 -8.20 9.98
C CYS A 35 -0.21 -9.69 9.86
N TYR A 36 -1.06 -10.45 9.17
CA TYR A 36 -0.88 -11.88 8.92
C TYR A 36 -0.36 -12.19 7.51
N GLY A 37 -0.26 -11.15 6.68
CA GLY A 37 0.20 -11.21 5.30
C GLY A 37 1.64 -10.68 5.14
N PRO A 38 2.14 -10.65 3.90
CA PRO A 38 3.49 -10.14 3.62
C PRO A 38 3.60 -8.63 3.83
N MET A 39 2.51 -7.88 3.66
CA MET A 39 2.43 -6.42 3.80
C MET A 39 1.00 -6.03 4.21
N CYS A 40 0.86 -5.06 5.11
CA CYS A 40 -0.42 -4.43 5.46
C CYS A 40 -0.36 -2.90 5.54
N THR A 41 0.79 -2.31 5.20
CA THR A 41 1.06 -0.87 5.40
C THR A 41 0.40 0.00 4.34
N HIS A 42 0.13 -0.54 3.16
CA HIS A 42 -0.51 0.23 2.09
C HIS A 42 -1.99 0.43 2.42
N TYR A 43 -2.69 -0.62 2.87
CA TYR A 43 -4.08 -0.49 3.32
C TYR A 43 -4.21 0.54 4.43
N THR A 44 -3.38 0.45 5.48
CA THR A 44 -3.46 1.40 6.59
C THR A 44 -3.26 2.85 6.16
N GLN A 45 -2.38 3.10 5.18
CA GLN A 45 -2.18 4.44 4.65
C GLN A 45 -3.39 4.93 3.85
N MET A 46 -4.08 4.05 3.11
CA MET A 46 -5.29 4.39 2.36
C MET A 46 -6.45 4.80 3.28
N VAL A 47 -6.56 4.19 4.46
CA VAL A 47 -7.63 4.46 5.43
C VAL A 47 -7.18 5.33 6.61
N TRP A 48 -6.06 6.04 6.46
CA TRP A 48 -5.48 6.81 7.55
C TRP A 48 -6.32 8.07 7.84
N ALA A 49 -6.92 8.14 9.03
CA ALA A 49 -7.93 9.14 9.36
C ALA A 49 -7.45 10.60 9.22
N THR A 50 -6.17 10.88 9.47
CA THR A 50 -5.62 12.23 9.39
C THR A 50 -5.18 12.62 7.98
N SER A 51 -4.99 11.65 7.08
CA SER A 51 -4.56 11.91 5.70
C SER A 51 -5.74 12.43 4.88
N ASN A 52 -5.62 13.66 4.37
CA ASN A 52 -6.70 14.34 3.64
C ASN A 52 -6.29 14.82 2.24
N ARG A 53 -5.02 14.63 1.87
CA ARG A 53 -4.46 14.99 0.56
C ARG A 53 -3.71 13.80 0.00
N ILE A 54 -3.84 13.60 -1.31
CA ILE A 54 -3.16 12.54 -2.05
C ILE A 54 -2.66 13.09 -3.39
N GLY A 55 -1.47 12.67 -3.80
CA GLY A 55 -0.94 12.90 -5.14
C GLY A 55 -0.29 11.63 -5.67
N CYS A 56 -0.63 11.22 -6.90
CA CYS A 56 -0.12 9.99 -7.50
C CYS A 56 0.53 10.23 -8.87
N ALA A 57 1.49 9.37 -9.22
CA ALA A 57 2.14 9.36 -10.52
C ALA A 57 2.28 7.92 -11.04
N ILE A 58 2.14 7.75 -12.35
CA ILE A 58 2.27 6.45 -13.04
C ILE A 58 3.35 6.56 -14.11
N HIS A 59 4.25 5.58 -14.13
CA HIS A 59 5.29 5.48 -15.14
C HIS A 59 5.44 4.04 -15.63
N THR A 60 5.65 3.86 -16.94
CA THR A 60 5.93 2.52 -17.50
C THR A 60 7.44 2.37 -17.70
N CYS A 61 8.05 1.46 -16.94
CA CYS A 61 9.47 1.17 -16.99
C CYS A 61 9.74 -0.01 -17.94
N HIS A 62 10.64 0.17 -18.90
CA HIS A 62 11.00 -0.91 -19.82
C HIS A 62 11.71 -2.06 -19.13
N ASN A 63 12.66 -1.75 -18.24
CA ASN A 63 13.38 -2.70 -17.40
C ASN A 63 13.39 -2.16 -15.97
N MET A 64 12.74 -2.84 -15.05
CA MET A 64 12.73 -2.48 -13.62
C MET A 64 13.37 -3.59 -12.82
N ASN A 65 14.42 -3.28 -12.05
CA ASN A 65 15.03 -4.24 -11.13
C ASN A 65 14.25 -4.27 -9.82
N VAL A 66 13.61 -5.38 -9.52
CA VAL A 66 12.87 -5.60 -8.26
C VAL A 66 13.49 -6.82 -7.58
N TRP A 67 14.21 -6.56 -6.49
CA TRP A 67 14.82 -7.60 -5.64
C TRP A 67 15.68 -8.61 -6.43
N GLY A 68 16.48 -8.11 -7.38
CA GLY A 68 17.37 -8.94 -8.22
C GLY A 68 16.71 -9.53 -9.46
N SER A 69 15.40 -9.34 -9.66
CA SER A 69 14.67 -9.77 -10.86
C SER A 69 14.34 -8.59 -11.77
N VAL A 70 14.61 -8.72 -13.07
CA VAL A 70 14.28 -7.68 -14.07
C VAL A 70 12.86 -7.89 -14.61
N TRP A 71 11.97 -6.99 -14.26
CA TRP A 71 10.60 -6.96 -14.75
C TRP A 71 10.56 -6.13 -16.05
N ARG A 72 10.17 -6.78 -17.16
CA ARG A 72 10.06 -6.14 -18.47
C ARG A 72 8.70 -5.48 -18.65
N ARG A 73 8.67 -4.22 -19.09
CA ARG A 73 7.43 -3.40 -19.26
C ARG A 73 6.57 -3.36 -17.99
N ALA A 74 7.19 -3.04 -16.87
CA ALA A 74 6.50 -2.87 -15.59
C ALA A 74 5.78 -1.51 -15.55
N VAL A 75 4.58 -1.49 -14.99
CA VAL A 75 3.87 -0.23 -14.70
C VAL A 75 4.05 0.06 -13.22
N TYR A 76 4.62 1.22 -12.92
CA TYR A 76 4.94 1.66 -11.58
C TYR A 76 4.03 2.82 -11.17
N LEU A 77 3.24 2.61 -10.12
CA LEU A 77 2.37 3.61 -9.51
C LEU A 77 2.95 3.99 -8.15
N VAL A 78 3.04 5.30 -7.90
CA VAL A 78 3.42 5.86 -6.61
C VAL A 78 2.34 6.84 -6.18
N CYS A 79 1.93 6.78 -4.92
CA CYS A 79 1.02 7.73 -4.31
C CYS A 79 1.62 8.25 -3.01
N ASN A 80 1.63 9.57 -2.85
CA ASN A 80 2.03 10.27 -1.65
C ASN A 80 0.79 10.82 -0.94
N TYR A 81 0.75 10.67 0.38
CA TYR A 81 -0.35 11.11 1.23
C TYR A 81 0.10 12.21 2.20
N ALA A 82 -0.80 13.14 2.54
CA ALA A 82 -0.53 14.20 3.49
C ALA A 82 -1.78 14.56 4.33
N PRO A 83 -1.63 15.00 5.60
CA PRO A 83 -0.43 14.81 6.42
C PRO A 83 -0.08 13.32 6.56
N LYS A 84 1.21 13.07 6.79
CA LYS A 84 1.77 11.74 6.97
C LYS A 84 1.46 11.20 8.36
#